data_AF-A0A956Z099-F1
#
_entry.id   AF-A0A956Z099-F1
#
_cell.length_a   1.000
_cell.length_b   1.000
_cell.length_c   1.000
_cell.angle_alpha   90.00
_cell.angle_beta   90.00
_cell.angle_gamma   90.00
#
_symmetry.space_group_name_H-M   'P 1'
#
loop_
_entity.id
_entity.type
_entity.pdbx_description
1 polymer ?
#
loop_
_entity_poly.entity_id
_entity_poly.type
_entity_poly.pdbx_seq_one_letter_code
_entity_poly.pdbx_strand_id
1 'polypeptide(L)' 'AARKFRYEADAGNIGVNIGVAAPIAYFPFSGWNESFFGDLHGQGRHGVEFYTQTKVVVERWPRDWSRQF' A
#
# COMPACT_ATOMS: atom_id res chain seq x y z
N ALA A 1 -14.14 11.07 22.46
CA ALA A 1 -14.70 9.78 22.00
C ALA A 1 -14.15 9.36 20.63
N ALA A 2 -14.45 10.05 19.52
CA ALA A 2 -14.02 9.67 18.17
C ALA A 2 -12.52 9.40 18.01
N ARG A 3 -11.67 10.22 18.64
CA ARG A 3 -10.22 9.99 18.68
C ARG A 3 -9.87 8.66 19.36
N LYS A 4 -10.48 8.33 20.49
CA LYS A 4 -10.22 7.06 21.18
C LYS A 4 -10.62 5.87 20.29
N PHE A 5 -11.82 5.93 19.72
CA PHE A 5 -12.33 4.91 18.79
C PHE A 5 -11.40 4.68 17.60
N ARG A 6 -10.89 5.74 16.94
CA ARG A 6 -10.01 5.59 15.78
C ARG A 6 -8.68 4.89 16.08
N TYR A 7 -8.23 4.89 17.33
CA TYR A 7 -6.95 4.29 17.74
C TYR A 7 -7.12 2.88 18.32
N GLU A 8 -8.27 2.58 18.92
CA GLU A 8 -8.49 1.34 19.66
C GLU A 8 -9.35 0.31 18.90
N ALA A 9 -10.01 0.71 17.82
CA ALA A 9 -10.85 -0.22 17.04
C ALA A 9 -9.99 -1.13 16.15
N ASP A 10 -10.24 -2.44 16.23
CA ASP A 10 -9.59 -3.46 15.40
C ASP A 10 -10.29 -3.60 14.04
N ALA A 11 -10.14 -2.59 13.17
CA ALA A 11 -10.70 -2.60 11.82
C ALA A 11 -9.81 -1.84 10.82
N GLY A 12 -9.80 -2.30 9.56
CA GLY A 12 -8.98 -1.69 8.51
C GLY A 12 -9.45 -0.31 8.07
N ASN A 13 -10.77 -0.14 7.87
CA ASN A 13 -11.36 1.14 7.49
C ASN A 13 -12.19 1.70 8.64
N ILE A 14 -11.90 2.94 9.07
CA ILE A 14 -12.61 3.64 10.15
C ILE A 14 -13.37 4.84 9.58
N GLY A 15 -14.68 4.89 9.82
CA GLY A 15 -15.54 6.04 9.51
C GLY A 15 -16.02 6.74 10.78
N VAL A 16 -16.05 8.07 10.77
CA VAL A 16 -16.62 8.90 11.85
C VAL A 16 -17.66 9.84 11.26
N ASN A 17 -18.90 9.76 11.75
CA ASN A 17 -20.05 10.54 11.25
C ASN A 17 -20.37 10.31 9.75
N ILE A 18 -20.13 9.09 9.24
CA ILE A 18 -20.43 8.68 7.87
C ILE A 18 -21.10 7.31 7.83
N GLY A 19 -21.91 7.04 6.81
CA GLY A 19 -22.65 5.77 6.69
C GLY A 19 -21.82 4.60 6.18
N VAL A 20 -20.84 4.85 5.32
CA VAL A 20 -19.96 3.80 4.75
C VAL A 20 -18.52 4.30 4.78
N ALA A 21 -17.64 3.58 5.45
CA ALA A 21 -16.21 3.87 5.54
C ALA A 21 -15.44 3.32 4.31
N ALA A 22 -15.87 3.70 3.11
CA ALA A 22 -15.22 3.30 1.86
C ALA A 22 -14.17 4.35 1.44
N PRO A 23 -12.87 4.01 1.41
CA PRO A 23 -11.85 4.90 0.87
C PRO A 23 -12.03 5.10 -0.63
N ILE A 24 -11.83 6.34 -1.09
CA ILE A 24 -11.75 6.64 -2.53
C ILE A 24 -10.52 5.96 -3.16
N ALA A 25 -10.54 5.82 -4.50
CA ALA A 25 -9.61 4.98 -5.28
C ALA A 25 -8.10 5.17 -4.98
N TYR A 26 -7.68 6.33 -4.47
CA TYR A 26 -6.28 6.64 -4.17
C TYR A 26 -5.76 6.01 -2.87
N PHE A 27 -6.62 5.68 -1.91
CA PHE A 27 -6.22 5.07 -0.63
C PHE A 27 -6.44 3.56 -0.66
N PRO A 28 -5.66 2.72 0.04
CA PRO A 28 -5.93 1.30 0.17
C PRO A 28 -7.32 0.99 0.77
N PHE A 29 -8.00 -0.05 0.29
CA PHE A 29 -9.24 -0.57 0.91
C PHE A 29 -8.82 -1.63 1.92
N SER A 30 -8.78 -1.26 3.19
CA SER A 30 -8.20 -2.11 4.22
C SER A 30 -9.23 -3.03 4.88
N GLY A 31 -8.79 -4.23 5.24
CA GLY A 31 -9.50 -5.18 6.10
C GLY A 31 -8.50 -5.81 7.07
N TRP A 32 -8.93 -6.08 8.30
CA TRP A 32 -8.12 -6.66 9.38
C TRP A 32 -8.74 -7.98 9.86
N ASN A 33 -7.95 -8.80 10.56
CA ASN A 33 -8.36 -10.13 11.04
C ASN A 33 -8.87 -11.00 9.87
N GLU A 34 -9.99 -11.69 10.04
CA GLU A 34 -10.59 -12.55 9.01
C GLU A 34 -11.23 -11.78 7.85
N SER A 35 -11.18 -10.43 7.86
CA SER A 35 -11.74 -9.61 6.77
C SER A 35 -10.78 -9.42 5.59
N PHE A 36 -9.51 -9.84 5.70
CA PHE A 36 -8.53 -9.78 4.62
C PHE A 36 -7.40 -10.77 4.82
N PHE A 37 -6.91 -11.36 3.73
CA PHE A 37 -5.75 -12.25 3.74
C PHE A 37 -4.64 -11.67 2.86
N GLY A 38 -3.44 -11.54 3.42
CA GLY A 38 -2.27 -10.97 2.77
C GLY A 38 -1.87 -9.61 3.33
N ASP A 39 -0.89 -8.98 2.70
CA ASP A 39 -0.26 -7.74 3.21
C ASP A 39 -0.65 -6.50 2.39
N LEU A 40 -0.84 -6.67 1.07
CA LEU A 40 -1.15 -5.58 0.13
C LEU A 40 -2.64 -5.59 -0.25
N HIS A 41 -3.33 -4.52 0.11
CA HIS A 41 -4.75 -4.31 -0.19
C HIS A 41 -5.01 -3.93 -1.66
N GLY A 42 -6.24 -4.15 -2.14
CA GLY A 42 -6.55 -4.14 -3.57
C GLY A 42 -6.61 -2.78 -4.30
N GLN A 43 -6.43 -1.64 -3.62
CA GLN A 43 -6.52 -0.32 -4.26
C GLN A 43 -5.42 0.65 -3.78
N GLY A 44 -5.34 1.82 -4.42
CA GLY A 44 -4.29 2.81 -4.16
C GLY A 44 -2.90 2.27 -4.49
N ARG A 45 -1.90 2.67 -3.68
CA ARG A 45 -0.50 2.22 -3.87
C ARG A 45 -0.32 0.72 -3.64
N HIS A 46 -1.06 0.12 -2.70
CA HIS A 46 -0.97 -1.32 -2.46
C HIS A 46 -1.37 -2.14 -3.69
N GLY A 47 -2.35 -1.67 -4.47
CA GLY A 47 -2.71 -2.31 -5.74
C GLY A 47 -1.56 -2.25 -6.76
N VAL A 48 -0.87 -1.12 -6.87
CA VAL A 48 0.31 -0.99 -7.76
C VAL A 48 1.44 -1.92 -7.30
N GLU A 49 1.74 -1.95 -6.00
CA GLU A 49 2.77 -2.82 -5.43
C GLU A 49 2.42 -4.31 -5.58
N PHE A 50 1.13 -4.67 -5.51
CA PHE A 50 0.69 -6.05 -5.68
C PHE A 50 0.83 -6.53 -7.13
N TYR A 51 0.50 -5.68 -8.10
CA TYR A 51 0.55 -6.01 -9.52
C TYR A 51 1.93 -5.76 -10.17
N THR A 52 2.89 -5.25 -9.42
CA THR A 52 4.25 -4.99 -9.93
C THR A 52 5.30 -5.65 -9.03
N GLN A 53 6.53 -5.70 -9.53
CA GLN A 53 7.67 -6.21 -8.75
C GLN A 53 8.72 -5.13 -8.65
N THR A 54 9.15 -4.84 -7.43
CA THR A 54 10.27 -3.92 -7.18
C THR A 54 11.55 -4.53 -7.73
N LYS A 55 12.22 -3.80 -8.63
CA LYS A 55 13.55 -4.12 -9.15
C LYS A 55 14.54 -3.07 -8.68
N VAL A 56 15.64 -3.50 -8.06
CA VAL A 56 16.75 -2.64 -7.66
C VAL A 56 17.88 -2.81 -8.66
N VAL A 57 18.36 -1.71 -9.25
CA VAL A 57 19.47 -1.68 -10.20
C VAL A 57 20.60 -0.86 -9.59
N VAL A 58 21.79 -1.46 -9.47
CA VAL A 58 23.01 -0.80 -8.96
C VAL A 58 24.07 -0.90 -10.05
N GLU A 59 24.51 0.24 -10.57
CA GLU A 59 25.47 0.30 -11.66
C GLU A 59 26.64 1.22 -11.33
N ARG A 60 27.84 0.81 -11.76
CA ARG A 60 29.05 1.64 -11.72
C ARG A 60 29.77 1.49 -13.06
N TRP A 61 30.04 2.61 -13.72
CA TRP A 61 30.69 2.65 -15.03
C TRP A 61 32.12 3.23 -14.88
N PRO A 62 33.19 2.42 -15.02
CA PRO A 62 34.58 2.90 -15.02
C PRO A 62 34.90 3.77 -16.24
N ARG A 63 35.85 4.70 -16.11
CA ARG A 63 36.19 5.66 -17.19
C ARG A 63 36.87 5.01 -18.40
N ASP A 64 37.57 3.91 -18.18
CA ASP A 64 38.29 3.11 -19.18
C ASP A 64 37.40 2.11 -19.92
N TRP A 65 36.11 2.05 -19.58
CA TRP A 65 35.20 1.11 -20.22
C TRP A 65 34.71 1.66 -21.57
N SER A 66 35.38 1.25 -22.66
CA SER A 66 34.87 1.43 -24.02
C SER A 66 34.00 0.24 -24.41
N ARG A 67 32.79 0.48 -24.94
CA ARG A 67 31.93 -0.58 -25.49
C ARG A 67 32.64 -1.19 -26.71
N GLN A 68 33.01 -2.46 -26.63
CA GLN A 68 33.31 -3.26 -27.82
C GLN A 68 31.97 -3.86 -28.30
N PHE A 69 31.57 -3.47 -29.51
CA PHE A 69 30.46 -4.09 -30.23
C PHE A 69 31.00 -5.19 -31.13
#